data_AF-A0A819MEL7-F1
#
_entry.id   AF-A0A819MEL7-F1
#
_cell.length_a   1.000
_cell.length_b   1.000
_cell.length_c   1.000
_cell.angle_alpha   90.00
_cell.angle_beta   90.00
_cell.angle_gamma   90.00
#
_symmetry.space_group_name_H-M   'P 1'
#
loop_
_entity.id
_entity.type
_entity.pdbx_description
1 polymer ?
#
loop_
_entity_poly.entity_id
_entity_poly.type
_entity_poly.pdbx_seq_one_letter_code
_entity_poly.pdbx_strand_id
1 'polypeptide(L)'
;MAHYLCFFLLFCLIISIESTIGPGSRKASVRATEKVAATPSPSIRSAPPPSVSSSFEPLPPGKTNVLQRNLVQENIDSKSILENYQSYCTTCLETREFTNPTLIYITPWNSHGYDIAKIFTKKFDYISPVWLSIKRNGFEKYTVEGTHDIDKKWIGELKEKNPKVQIVPRIIFEKWSADDIHALFQSENEKQELASTFATFLKENTDLFDGYVLELLVQFRGASKPTLSHIINDIAERVHQIENNGKKKQIILAVPPYDELFNTNDFEMLYEHLDGFSVMSYDFPNREPGPVAPLGKY
;
A
#
# COMPACT_ATOMS: atom_id res chain seq x y z
N MET A 1 39.07 20.96 36.14
CA MET A 1 38.50 20.95 34.77
C MET A 1 37.00 20.73 34.84
N ALA A 2 36.23 21.80 35.10
CA ALA A 2 34.77 21.73 35.24
C ALA A 2 34.08 23.10 34.98
N HIS A 3 34.69 23.99 34.19
CA HIS A 3 34.14 25.35 33.99
C HIS A 3 34.11 25.86 32.55
N TYR A 4 34.27 25.01 31.54
CA TYR A 4 34.20 25.43 30.13
C TYR A 4 33.08 24.76 29.30
N LEU A 5 32.20 23.96 29.90
CA LEU A 5 31.11 23.30 29.18
C LEU A 5 29.72 23.94 29.36
N CYS A 6 29.62 25.06 30.10
CA CYS A 6 28.32 25.70 30.40
C CYS A 6 28.01 26.93 29.51
N PHE A 7 28.97 27.41 28.72
CA PHE A 7 28.79 28.62 27.89
C PHE A 7 28.32 28.35 26.46
N PHE A 8 28.42 27.11 25.95
CA PHE A 8 27.97 26.78 24.59
C PHE A 8 26.49 26.36 24.50
N LEU A 9 25.87 25.97 25.62
CA LEU A 9 24.44 25.61 25.66
C LEU A 9 23.50 26.82 25.84
N LEU A 10 24.01 27.97 26.30
CA LEU A 10 23.20 29.17 26.50
C LEU A 10 23.04 30.03 25.23
N PHE A 11 23.93 29.88 24.24
CA PHE A 11 23.90 30.69 23.02
C PHE A 11 23.04 30.11 21.88
N CYS A 12 22.73 28.80 21.91
CA CYS A 12 21.81 28.18 20.95
C CYS A 12 20.33 28.34 21.32
N LEU A 13 20.02 28.68 22.59
CA LEU A 13 18.63 28.88 23.03
C LEU A 13 18.10 30.31 22.76
N ILE A 14 18.98 31.27 22.48
CA ILE A 14 18.60 32.68 22.27
C ILE A 14 18.30 33.00 20.78
N ILE A 15 18.72 32.15 19.83
CA ILE A 15 18.46 32.37 18.38
C ILE A 15 17.14 31.72 17.91
N SER A 16 16.41 30.99 18.76
CA SER A 16 15.13 30.36 18.39
C SER A 16 13.87 31.01 19.00
N ILE A 17 13.97 32.19 19.62
CA ILE A 17 12.81 32.89 20.23
C ILE A 17 12.54 34.27 19.59
N GLU A 18 13.25 34.67 18.54
CA GLU A 18 12.91 35.85 17.73
C GLU A 18 12.47 35.47 16.32
N SER A 19 11.25 34.93 16.17
CA SER A 19 10.50 35.02 14.90
C SER A 19 8.98 34.90 15.03
N THR A 20 8.40 35.06 16.24
CA THR A 20 6.94 35.00 16.42
C THR A 20 6.44 36.01 17.45
N ILE A 21 6.63 37.31 17.22
CA ILE A 21 5.82 38.35 17.89
C ILE A 21 5.60 39.53 16.91
N GLY A 22 4.45 39.53 16.22
CA GLY A 22 3.92 40.72 15.54
C GLY A 22 3.15 41.61 16.52
N PRO A 23 3.14 42.95 16.35
CA PRO A 23 2.69 43.89 17.37
C PRO A 23 1.16 43.95 17.50
N GLY A 24 0.71 44.17 18.73
CA GLY A 24 -0.68 44.08 19.15
C GLY A 24 -1.62 45.23 18.74
N SER A 25 -2.91 44.89 18.85
CA SER A 25 -4.09 45.69 19.20
C SER A 25 -4.07 47.21 18.94
N ARG A 26 -4.85 47.64 17.94
CA ARG A 26 -5.57 48.94 17.98
C ARG A 26 -6.98 48.80 17.39
N LYS A 27 -7.95 49.00 18.30
CA LYS A 27 -9.31 49.59 18.19
C LYS A 27 -10.05 49.50 16.84
N ALA A 28 -11.22 48.87 16.90
CA ALA A 28 -12.28 48.94 15.91
C ALA A 28 -12.77 50.38 15.69
N SER A 29 -12.85 50.78 14.42
CA SER A 29 -13.65 51.92 13.95
C SER A 29 -14.37 51.45 12.69
N VAL A 30 -15.69 51.35 12.78
CA VAL A 30 -16.58 51.02 11.66
C VAL A 30 -16.66 52.25 10.77
N ARG A 31 -16.14 52.14 9.54
CA ARG A 31 -16.38 53.12 8.47
C ARG A 31 -16.90 52.39 7.25
N ALA A 32 -18.16 52.66 6.92
CA ALA A 32 -18.81 52.19 5.70
C ALA A 32 -18.05 52.74 4.48
N THR A 33 -17.73 51.85 3.54
CA THR A 33 -17.23 52.21 2.22
C THR A 33 -18.22 51.76 1.15
N GLU A 34 -18.65 52.73 0.35
CA GLU A 34 -19.53 52.59 -0.80
C GLU A 34 -19.00 51.59 -1.83
N LYS A 35 -19.93 50.83 -2.43
CA LYS A 35 -19.70 50.01 -3.63
C LYS A 35 -19.32 50.92 -4.80
N VAL A 36 -18.09 50.80 -5.29
CA VAL A 36 -17.72 51.30 -6.62
C VAL A 36 -18.09 50.23 -7.65
N ALA A 37 -18.91 50.61 -8.63
CA ALA A 37 -19.34 49.75 -9.72
C ALA A 37 -18.18 49.43 -10.67
N ALA A 38 -18.03 48.15 -11.04
CA ALA A 38 -17.04 47.68 -12.00
C ALA A 38 -17.50 47.94 -13.45
N THR A 39 -16.64 48.53 -14.26
CA THR A 39 -16.81 48.73 -15.71
C THR A 39 -16.70 47.38 -16.44
N PRO A 40 -17.55 47.06 -17.43
CA PRO A 40 -17.50 45.77 -18.11
C PRO A 40 -16.32 45.68 -19.08
N SER A 41 -15.60 44.56 -19.05
CA SER A 41 -14.57 44.19 -20.02
C SER A 41 -15.19 43.75 -21.36
N PRO A 42 -14.49 43.90 -22.50
CA PRO A 42 -15.05 43.56 -23.81
C PRO A 42 -15.19 42.04 -23.99
N SER A 43 -16.32 41.60 -24.56
CA SER A 43 -16.63 40.19 -24.78
C SER A 43 -15.72 39.58 -25.85
N ILE A 44 -14.86 38.64 -25.46
CA ILE A 44 -14.20 37.73 -26.39
C ILE A 44 -15.24 36.69 -26.80
N ARG A 45 -15.66 36.68 -28.07
CA ARG A 45 -16.47 35.58 -28.61
C ARG A 45 -15.61 34.32 -28.63
N SER A 46 -15.95 33.34 -27.80
CA SER A 46 -15.41 31.99 -27.90
C SER A 46 -15.95 31.34 -29.19
N ALA A 47 -15.04 30.77 -29.99
CA ALA A 47 -15.44 29.86 -31.05
C ALA A 47 -16.19 28.66 -30.42
N PRO A 48 -17.23 28.11 -31.09
CA PRO A 48 -17.90 26.93 -30.58
C PRO A 48 -16.90 25.77 -30.48
N PRO A 49 -16.99 24.92 -29.44
CA PRO A 49 -16.13 23.76 -29.34
C PRO A 49 -16.34 22.88 -30.57
N PRO A 50 -15.26 22.25 -31.10
CA PRO A 50 -15.40 21.32 -32.20
C PRO A 50 -16.36 20.21 -31.78
N SER A 51 -17.31 19.90 -32.67
CA SER A 51 -18.25 18.80 -32.51
C SER A 51 -17.48 17.50 -32.31
N VAL A 52 -17.51 16.96 -31.09
CA VAL A 52 -16.99 15.63 -30.77
C VAL A 52 -17.85 14.63 -31.52
N SER A 53 -17.37 14.18 -32.68
CA SER A 53 -17.98 13.09 -33.44
C SER A 53 -17.07 11.86 -33.35
N SER A 54 -17.71 10.71 -33.13
CA SER A 54 -17.20 9.37 -32.78
C SER A 54 -16.83 9.19 -31.30
N SER A 55 -17.79 8.65 -30.54
CA SER A 55 -17.47 7.83 -29.37
C SER A 55 -16.65 6.64 -29.87
N PHE A 56 -15.37 6.59 -29.50
CA PHE A 56 -14.55 5.40 -29.71
C PHE A 56 -15.10 4.28 -28.82
N GLU A 57 -15.71 3.26 -29.43
CA GLU A 57 -16.08 2.04 -28.72
C GLU A 57 -14.91 1.05 -28.77
N PRO A 58 -14.44 0.55 -27.61
CA PRO A 58 -13.38 -0.45 -27.57
C PRO A 58 -13.87 -1.79 -28.14
N LEU A 59 -12.95 -2.54 -28.74
CA LEU A 59 -13.21 -3.88 -29.22
C LEU A 59 -13.60 -4.80 -28.05
N PRO A 60 -14.57 -5.72 -28.25
CA PRO A 60 -14.92 -6.69 -27.23
C PRO A 60 -13.77 -7.69 -27.00
N PRO A 61 -13.82 -8.46 -25.90
CA PRO A 61 -12.89 -9.57 -25.67
C PRO A 61 -12.83 -10.54 -26.85
N GLY A 62 -11.61 -10.99 -27.18
CA GLY A 62 -11.31 -11.81 -28.35
C GLY A 62 -10.83 -13.22 -27.99
N LYS A 63 -10.35 -13.97 -29.00
CA LYS A 63 -9.76 -15.31 -28.85
C LYS A 63 -8.23 -15.33 -28.86
N THR A 64 -7.60 -14.19 -29.08
CA THR A 64 -6.15 -14.05 -29.18
C THR A 64 -5.64 -13.04 -28.18
N ASN A 65 -4.44 -13.28 -27.65
CA ASN A 65 -3.80 -12.38 -26.69
C ASN A 65 -3.12 -11.19 -27.39
N VAL A 66 -2.60 -10.24 -26.61
CA VAL A 66 -1.95 -9.03 -27.13
C VAL A 66 -0.66 -9.32 -27.91
N LEU A 67 0.05 -10.41 -27.57
CA LEU A 67 1.26 -10.83 -28.27
C LEU A 67 0.94 -11.39 -29.66
N GLN A 68 -0.07 -12.26 -29.76
CA GLN A 68 -0.55 -12.82 -31.03
C GLN A 68 -1.10 -11.75 -31.98
N ARG A 69 -1.61 -10.65 -31.43
CA ARG A 69 -2.09 -9.48 -32.18
C ARG A 69 -1.01 -8.44 -32.44
N ASN A 70 0.24 -8.70 -32.02
CA ASN A 70 1.37 -7.78 -32.16
C ASN A 70 1.08 -6.38 -31.56
N LEU A 71 0.40 -6.31 -30.41
CA LEU A 71 0.04 -5.05 -29.75
C LEU A 71 1.07 -4.57 -28.71
N VAL A 72 2.06 -5.40 -28.37
CA VAL A 72 3.16 -5.03 -27.47
C VAL A 72 4.30 -4.48 -28.33
N GLN A 73 4.41 -3.15 -28.39
CA GLN A 73 5.35 -2.43 -29.24
C GLN A 73 5.97 -1.26 -28.47
N GLU A 74 7.15 -0.78 -28.87
CA GLU A 74 7.77 0.41 -28.26
C GLU A 74 7.04 1.70 -28.64
N ASN A 75 6.66 1.82 -29.92
CA ASN A 75 5.96 2.99 -30.44
C ASN A 75 4.46 2.69 -30.52
N ILE A 76 3.74 3.02 -29.45
CA ILE A 76 2.30 2.76 -29.33
C ILE A 76 1.50 4.00 -29.71
N ASP A 77 0.45 3.80 -30.52
CA ASP A 77 -0.51 4.83 -30.85
C ASP A 77 -1.70 4.85 -29.88
N SER A 78 -2.13 6.06 -29.51
CA SER A 78 -3.26 6.28 -28.59
C SER A 78 -4.57 5.65 -29.09
N LYS A 79 -4.82 5.69 -30.41
CA LYS A 79 -6.01 5.07 -31.01
C LYS A 79 -5.99 3.56 -30.82
N SER A 80 -4.84 2.92 -31.03
CA SER A 80 -4.65 1.48 -30.81
C SER A 80 -4.96 1.09 -29.36
N ILE A 81 -4.53 1.90 -28.38
CA ILE A 81 -4.86 1.67 -26.96
C ILE A 81 -6.37 1.76 -26.74
N LEU A 82 -7.00 2.86 -27.18
CA LEU A 82 -8.43 3.10 -27.00
C LEU A 82 -9.30 2.02 -27.69
N GLU A 83 -8.84 1.49 -28.82
CA GLU A 83 -9.51 0.40 -29.52
C GLU A 83 -9.35 -0.94 -28.81
N ASN A 84 -8.23 -1.22 -28.13
CA ASN A 84 -7.90 -2.57 -27.66
C ASN A 84 -7.94 -2.78 -26.14
N TYR A 85 -8.02 -1.73 -25.31
CA TYR A 85 -7.80 -1.85 -23.85
C TYR A 85 -8.78 -2.80 -23.12
N GLN A 86 -10.00 -2.98 -23.64
CA GLN A 86 -10.98 -3.95 -23.09
C GLN A 86 -10.92 -5.34 -23.73
N SER A 87 -10.20 -5.48 -24.85
CA SER A 87 -10.21 -6.69 -25.67
C SER A 87 -9.22 -7.73 -25.15
N TYR A 88 -9.47 -8.32 -23.98
CA TYR A 88 -8.65 -9.41 -23.45
C TYR A 88 -8.94 -10.76 -24.15
N CYS A 89 -8.02 -11.74 -24.01
CA CYS A 89 -8.20 -13.08 -24.59
C CYS A 89 -9.07 -13.97 -23.69
N THR A 90 -10.28 -14.28 -24.15
CA THR A 90 -11.25 -15.14 -23.44
C THR A 90 -10.85 -16.61 -23.39
N THR A 91 -10.12 -17.10 -24.40
CA THR A 91 -9.62 -18.48 -24.46
C THR A 91 -8.29 -18.67 -23.73
N CYS A 92 -7.67 -17.59 -23.26
CA CYS A 92 -6.39 -17.60 -22.55
C CYS A 92 -6.55 -17.33 -21.04
N LEU A 93 -7.76 -17.34 -20.50
CA LEU A 93 -8.01 -16.96 -19.09
C LEU A 93 -7.33 -17.91 -18.10
N GLU A 94 -7.18 -19.18 -18.48
CA GLU A 94 -6.59 -20.22 -17.63
C GLU A 94 -5.11 -20.46 -17.90
N THR A 95 -4.56 -19.90 -18.98
CA THR A 95 -3.13 -20.07 -19.33
C THR A 95 -2.27 -18.99 -18.67
N ARG A 96 -1.03 -19.33 -18.33
CA ARG A 96 -0.06 -18.39 -17.77
C ARG A 96 1.10 -18.23 -18.73
N GLU A 97 1.28 -17.01 -19.23
CA GLU A 97 2.50 -16.62 -19.97
C GLU A 97 3.66 -16.35 -18.99
N PHE A 98 3.32 -15.87 -17.78
CA PHE A 98 4.26 -15.64 -16.69
C PHE A 98 4.16 -16.77 -15.65
N THR A 99 5.24 -17.51 -15.48
CA THR A 99 5.28 -18.75 -14.69
C THR A 99 5.76 -18.57 -13.25
N ASN A 100 6.35 -17.42 -12.92
CA ASN A 100 6.80 -17.11 -11.56
C ASN A 100 5.63 -16.70 -10.66
N PRO A 101 5.80 -16.77 -9.33
CA PRO A 101 4.79 -16.36 -8.36
C PRO A 101 4.20 -14.98 -8.67
N THR A 102 2.87 -14.87 -8.64
CA THR A 102 2.15 -13.62 -8.91
C THR A 102 1.24 -13.26 -7.74
N LEU A 103 1.51 -12.11 -7.14
CA LEU A 103 0.70 -11.49 -6.08
C LEU A 103 -0.02 -10.27 -6.64
N ILE A 104 -1.31 -10.13 -6.32
CA ILE A 104 -2.09 -8.93 -6.64
C ILE A 104 -2.75 -8.35 -5.39
N TYR A 105 -2.92 -7.02 -5.37
CA TYR A 105 -3.65 -6.31 -4.32
C TYR A 105 -5.06 -5.96 -4.80
N ILE A 106 -6.05 -6.12 -3.92
CA ILE A 106 -7.46 -5.77 -4.19
C ILE A 106 -7.92 -4.78 -3.14
N THR A 107 -8.43 -3.62 -3.58
CA THR A 107 -8.82 -2.53 -2.67
C THR A 107 -10.34 -2.29 -2.71
N PRO A 108 -11.00 -2.04 -1.57
CA PRO A 108 -12.44 -1.75 -1.52
C PRO A 108 -12.87 -0.52 -2.34
N TRP A 109 -12.02 0.50 -2.43
CA TRP A 109 -12.32 1.75 -3.16
C TRP A 109 -12.18 1.63 -4.68
N ASN A 110 -11.66 0.52 -5.21
CA ASN A 110 -11.63 0.22 -6.63
C ASN A 110 -12.37 -1.11 -6.91
N SER A 111 -13.70 -1.06 -6.84
CA SER A 111 -14.56 -2.25 -6.91
C SER A 111 -14.35 -3.11 -8.16
N HIS A 112 -13.95 -2.51 -9.29
CA HIS A 112 -13.63 -3.24 -10.51
C HIS A 112 -12.54 -4.31 -10.31
N GLY A 113 -11.63 -4.13 -9.35
CA GLY A 113 -10.60 -5.11 -9.00
C GLY A 113 -11.18 -6.47 -8.59
N TYR A 114 -12.33 -6.50 -7.92
CA TYR A 114 -12.98 -7.74 -7.51
C TYR A 114 -13.45 -8.57 -8.71
N ASP A 115 -13.94 -7.90 -9.76
CA ASP A 115 -14.35 -8.56 -11.00
C ASP A 115 -13.15 -9.06 -11.80
N ILE A 116 -12.10 -8.25 -11.92
CA ILE A 116 -10.83 -8.63 -12.57
C ILE A 116 -10.21 -9.84 -11.88
N ALA A 117 -10.19 -9.88 -10.54
CA ALA A 117 -9.70 -11.02 -9.78
C ALA A 117 -10.48 -12.31 -10.13
N LYS A 118 -11.82 -12.23 -10.23
CA LYS A 118 -12.66 -13.39 -10.60
C LYS A 118 -12.48 -13.84 -12.05
N ILE A 119 -12.20 -12.92 -12.97
CA ILE A 119 -11.99 -13.25 -14.39
C ILE A 119 -10.64 -13.94 -14.59
N PHE A 120 -9.60 -13.43 -13.93
CA PHE A 120 -8.21 -13.87 -14.16
C PHE A 120 -7.63 -14.71 -13.02
N THR A 121 -8.44 -15.20 -12.07
CA THR A 121 -7.99 -15.91 -10.85
C THR A 121 -6.98 -17.05 -11.09
N LYS A 122 -7.08 -17.75 -12.23
CA LYS A 122 -6.15 -18.82 -12.63
C LYS A 122 -4.73 -18.33 -12.95
N LYS A 123 -4.54 -17.03 -13.12
CA LYS A 123 -3.25 -16.39 -13.41
C LYS A 123 -2.51 -15.95 -12.14
N PHE A 124 -3.17 -15.98 -10.98
CA PHE A 124 -2.61 -15.50 -9.72
C PHE A 124 -2.32 -16.67 -8.78
N ASP A 125 -1.19 -16.57 -8.07
CA ASP A 125 -0.88 -17.47 -6.96
C ASP A 125 -1.40 -16.89 -5.65
N TYR A 126 -1.25 -15.58 -5.48
CA TYR A 126 -1.64 -14.86 -4.28
C TYR A 126 -2.59 -13.70 -4.61
N ILE A 127 -3.62 -13.56 -3.79
CA ILE A 127 -4.50 -12.39 -3.79
C ILE A 127 -4.46 -11.79 -2.39
N SER A 128 -4.11 -10.52 -2.29
CA SER A 128 -4.00 -9.77 -1.04
C SER A 128 -5.05 -8.67 -0.97
N PRO A 129 -6.23 -8.95 -0.39
CA PRO A 129 -7.22 -7.92 -0.12
C PRO A 129 -6.71 -6.90 0.91
N VAL A 130 -7.02 -5.63 0.67
CA VAL A 130 -6.61 -4.48 1.50
C VAL A 130 -7.76 -4.07 2.40
N TRP A 131 -8.01 -4.88 3.43
CA TRP A 131 -9.10 -4.68 4.39
C TRP A 131 -8.61 -4.41 5.79
N LEU A 132 -7.53 -5.07 6.19
CA LEU A 132 -7.22 -5.27 7.60
C LEU A 132 -6.16 -4.30 8.09
N SER A 133 -6.32 -3.89 9.34
CA SER A 133 -5.29 -3.18 10.10
C SER A 133 -5.19 -3.78 11.50
N ILE A 134 -4.03 -3.62 12.15
CA ILE A 134 -3.82 -4.02 13.54
C ILE A 134 -3.64 -2.77 14.40
N LYS A 135 -4.34 -2.72 15.53
CA LYS A 135 -4.20 -1.64 16.53
C LYS A 135 -3.86 -2.18 17.90
N ARG A 136 -3.15 -1.35 18.66
CA ARG A 136 -2.97 -1.52 20.10
C ARG A 136 -4.07 -0.77 20.84
N ASN A 137 -4.88 -1.49 21.61
CA ASN A 137 -6.05 -0.97 22.33
C ASN A 137 -5.83 -0.88 23.85
N GLY A 138 -4.62 -1.19 24.32
CA GLY A 138 -4.22 -1.13 25.72
C GLY A 138 -2.95 -1.93 25.96
N PHE A 139 -2.56 -2.02 27.23
CA PHE A 139 -1.45 -2.88 27.67
C PHE A 139 -1.71 -4.32 27.23
N GLU A 140 -0.79 -4.89 26.43
CA GLU A 140 -0.84 -6.28 25.96
C GLU A 140 -2.16 -6.63 25.24
N LYS A 141 -2.81 -5.64 24.60
CA LYS A 141 -4.10 -5.81 23.93
C LYS A 141 -4.04 -5.29 22.51
N TYR A 142 -4.17 -6.22 21.57
CA TYR A 142 -4.20 -5.92 20.14
C TYR A 142 -5.52 -6.37 19.51
N THR A 143 -5.92 -5.74 18.42
CA THR A 143 -7.16 -6.10 17.71
C THR A 143 -6.98 -5.87 16.23
N VAL A 144 -7.41 -6.86 15.44
CA VAL A 144 -7.53 -6.75 13.99
C VAL A 144 -8.83 -6.01 13.66
N GLU A 145 -8.70 -4.88 12.97
CA GLU A 145 -9.81 -4.07 12.48
C GLU A 145 -10.06 -4.30 10.98
N GLY A 146 -11.13 -3.71 10.44
CA GLY A 146 -11.49 -3.85 9.03
C GLY A 146 -12.18 -5.18 8.67
N THR A 147 -12.52 -5.98 9.67
CA THR A 147 -13.14 -7.31 9.48
C THR A 147 -14.52 -7.27 8.82
N HIS A 148 -15.20 -6.11 8.85
CA HIS A 148 -16.48 -5.89 8.19
C HIS A 148 -16.36 -5.82 6.65
N ASP A 149 -15.16 -5.55 6.12
CA ASP A 149 -14.90 -5.51 4.67
C ASP A 149 -14.61 -6.91 4.09
N ILE A 150 -14.55 -7.95 4.92
CA ILE A 150 -14.27 -9.32 4.47
C ILE A 150 -15.46 -9.87 3.68
N ASP A 151 -15.29 -9.94 2.36
CA ASP A 151 -16.27 -10.58 1.48
C ASP A 151 -16.00 -12.10 1.36
N LYS A 152 -16.64 -12.86 2.25
CA LYS A 152 -16.55 -14.33 2.28
C LYS A 152 -17.07 -14.97 1.00
N LYS A 153 -18.09 -14.37 0.37
CA LYS A 153 -18.70 -14.92 -0.85
C LYS A 153 -17.72 -14.77 -2.01
N TRP A 154 -17.11 -13.60 -2.15
CA TRP A 154 -16.11 -13.34 -3.17
C TRP A 154 -14.88 -14.25 -3.02
N ILE A 155 -14.39 -14.47 -1.80
CA ILE A 155 -13.32 -15.45 -1.54
C ILE A 155 -13.74 -16.86 -1.98
N GLY A 156 -14.97 -17.27 -1.66
CA GLY A 156 -15.53 -18.55 -2.09
C GLY A 156 -15.53 -18.72 -3.61
N GLU A 157 -16.00 -17.72 -4.34
CA GLU A 157 -16.02 -17.71 -5.81
C GLU A 157 -14.61 -17.81 -6.41
N LEU A 158 -13.61 -17.15 -5.79
CA LEU A 158 -12.21 -17.25 -6.20
C LEU A 158 -11.66 -18.66 -5.99
N LYS A 159 -11.86 -19.24 -4.80
CA LYS A 159 -11.36 -20.57 -4.45
C LYS A 159 -12.07 -21.68 -5.23
N GLU A 160 -13.35 -21.52 -5.54
CA GLU A 160 -14.10 -22.43 -6.43
C GLU A 160 -13.46 -22.47 -7.82
N LYS A 161 -13.21 -21.29 -8.39
CA LYS A 161 -12.57 -21.20 -9.71
C LYS A 161 -11.11 -21.67 -9.66
N ASN A 162 -10.32 -21.24 -8.69
CA ASN A 162 -8.92 -21.63 -8.53
C ASN A 162 -8.63 -22.17 -7.12
N PRO A 163 -8.77 -23.48 -6.87
CA PRO A 163 -8.52 -24.08 -5.54
C PRO A 163 -7.08 -23.96 -5.03
N LYS A 164 -6.15 -23.53 -5.90
CA LYS A 164 -4.74 -23.31 -5.54
C LYS A 164 -4.44 -21.86 -5.16
N VAL A 165 -5.34 -20.91 -5.43
CA VAL A 165 -5.10 -19.50 -5.09
C VAL A 165 -5.02 -19.34 -3.58
N GLN A 166 -4.06 -18.54 -3.13
CA GLN A 166 -3.83 -18.25 -1.73
C GLN A 166 -4.33 -16.85 -1.41
N ILE A 167 -5.21 -16.74 -0.42
CA ILE A 167 -5.77 -15.46 0.02
C ILE A 167 -4.96 -14.96 1.22
N VAL A 168 -4.13 -13.95 1.00
CA VAL A 168 -3.16 -13.43 1.97
C VAL A 168 -3.47 -11.95 2.25
N PRO A 169 -4.53 -11.63 3.02
CA PRO A 169 -4.92 -10.24 3.23
C PRO A 169 -3.77 -9.41 3.80
N ARG A 170 -3.71 -8.17 3.34
CA ARG A 170 -2.73 -7.21 3.82
C ARG A 170 -3.16 -6.70 5.19
N ILE A 171 -2.25 -6.75 6.16
CA ILE A 171 -2.42 -6.15 7.48
C ILE A 171 -1.43 -4.99 7.64
N ILE A 172 -1.97 -3.80 7.90
CA ILE A 172 -1.19 -2.58 8.16
C ILE A 172 -1.25 -2.17 9.64
N PHE A 173 -0.15 -1.59 10.15
CA PHE A 173 -0.08 -1.02 11.50
C PHE A 173 -0.61 0.43 11.52
N GLU A 174 -1.90 0.61 11.26
CA GLU A 174 -2.50 1.93 11.08
C GLU A 174 -2.56 2.76 12.37
N LYS A 175 -2.11 4.02 12.32
CA LYS A 175 -2.21 5.03 13.40
C LYS A 175 -1.52 4.65 14.72
N TRP A 176 -0.43 3.91 14.66
CA TRP A 176 0.40 3.63 15.84
C TRP A 176 1.12 4.91 16.29
N SER A 177 1.02 5.22 17.58
CA SER A 177 1.75 6.33 18.19
C SER A 177 3.18 5.93 18.54
N ALA A 178 4.03 6.93 18.85
CA ALA A 178 5.37 6.67 19.37
C ALA A 178 5.34 5.83 20.67
N ASP A 179 4.32 6.04 21.52
CA ASP A 179 4.15 5.29 22.76
C ASP A 179 3.76 3.84 22.49
N ASP A 180 2.95 3.56 21.48
CA ASP A 180 2.60 2.19 21.08
C ASP A 180 3.82 1.43 20.54
N ILE A 181 4.61 2.10 19.70
CA ILE A 181 5.87 1.55 19.19
C ILE A 181 6.84 1.30 20.35
N HIS A 182 6.97 2.25 21.27
CA HIS A 182 7.83 2.11 22.43
C HIS A 182 7.41 0.94 23.32
N ALA A 183 6.12 0.83 23.65
CA ALA A 183 5.58 -0.27 24.46
C ALA A 183 5.86 -1.64 23.84
N LEU A 184 5.61 -1.79 22.53
CA LEU A 184 5.89 -3.03 21.80
C LEU A 184 7.39 -3.37 21.80
N PHE A 185 8.24 -2.37 21.60
CA PHE A 185 9.69 -2.61 21.49
C PHE A 185 10.33 -2.99 22.83
N GLN A 186 9.82 -2.44 23.95
CA GLN A 186 10.42 -2.65 25.27
C GLN A 186 9.95 -3.91 26.01
N SER A 187 8.84 -4.53 25.59
CA SER A 187 8.26 -5.68 26.30
C SER A 187 8.22 -6.92 25.41
N GLU A 188 8.77 -8.04 25.88
CA GLU A 188 8.62 -9.34 25.19
C GLU A 188 7.19 -9.86 25.24
N ASN A 189 6.46 -9.60 26.33
CA ASN A 189 5.06 -9.97 26.42
C ASN A 189 4.22 -9.24 25.36
N GLU A 190 4.45 -7.93 25.14
CA GLU A 190 3.74 -7.17 24.10
C GLU A 190 4.00 -7.77 22.71
N LYS A 191 5.23 -8.20 22.41
CA LYS A 191 5.57 -8.88 21.14
C LYS A 191 4.86 -10.23 21.00
N GLN A 192 4.84 -11.03 22.06
CA GLN A 192 4.16 -12.33 22.06
C GLN A 192 2.64 -12.19 21.94
N GLU A 193 2.03 -11.21 22.60
CA GLU A 193 0.59 -10.94 22.48
C GLU A 193 0.20 -10.40 21.10
N LEU A 194 1.06 -9.58 20.48
CA LEU A 194 0.90 -9.17 19.09
C LEU A 194 0.91 -10.40 18.17
N ALA A 195 1.95 -11.23 18.25
CA ALA A 195 2.07 -12.44 17.42
C ALA A 195 0.91 -13.43 17.66
N SER A 196 0.49 -13.59 18.93
CA SER A 196 -0.68 -14.39 19.31
C SER A 196 -1.97 -13.86 18.70
N THR A 197 -2.14 -12.54 18.62
CA THR A 197 -3.31 -11.90 17.99
C THR A 197 -3.38 -12.22 16.49
N PHE A 198 -2.25 -12.11 15.76
CA PHE A 198 -2.18 -12.49 14.34
C PHE A 198 -2.53 -13.96 14.12
N ALA A 199 -1.98 -14.85 14.94
CA ALA A 199 -2.20 -16.28 14.84
C ALA A 199 -3.65 -16.68 15.20
N THR A 200 -4.21 -16.08 16.25
CA THR A 200 -5.60 -16.33 16.68
C THR A 200 -6.59 -15.90 15.61
N PHE A 201 -6.44 -14.67 15.09
CA PHE A 201 -7.29 -14.19 14.00
C PHE A 201 -7.20 -15.08 12.75
N LEU A 202 -6.00 -15.60 12.42
CA LEU A 202 -5.85 -16.49 11.28
C LEU A 202 -6.51 -17.85 11.50
N LYS A 203 -6.40 -18.41 12.72
CA LYS A 203 -7.04 -19.68 13.09
C LYS A 203 -8.57 -19.59 12.97
N GLU A 204 -9.15 -18.49 13.44
CA GLU A 204 -10.59 -18.20 13.33
C GLU A 204 -11.05 -18.05 11.87
N ASN A 205 -10.15 -17.72 10.95
CA ASN A 205 -10.43 -17.49 9.54
C ASN A 205 -9.66 -18.47 8.61
N THR A 206 -9.33 -19.66 9.11
CA THR A 206 -8.43 -20.60 8.41
C THR A 206 -8.97 -21.14 7.07
N ASP A 207 -10.29 -21.11 6.88
CA ASP A 207 -10.94 -21.50 5.62
C ASP A 207 -10.90 -20.37 4.58
N LEU A 208 -10.83 -19.13 5.05
CA LEU A 208 -10.82 -17.93 4.20
C LEU A 208 -9.40 -17.55 3.79
N PHE A 209 -8.48 -17.50 4.75
CA PHE A 209 -7.15 -16.94 4.58
C PHE A 209 -6.05 -18.00 4.66
N ASP A 210 -5.03 -17.82 3.82
CA ASP A 210 -3.88 -18.69 3.67
C ASP A 210 -2.60 -18.07 4.23
N GLY A 211 -2.69 -16.87 4.81
CA GLY A 211 -1.55 -16.14 5.35
C GLY A 211 -1.80 -14.63 5.42
N TYR A 212 -0.72 -13.85 5.44
CA TYR A 212 -0.78 -12.39 5.44
C TYR A 212 0.28 -11.77 4.52
N VAL A 213 -0.05 -10.59 4.01
CA VAL A 213 0.96 -9.60 3.62
C VAL A 213 1.11 -8.61 4.77
N LEU A 214 2.30 -8.50 5.37
CA LEU A 214 2.59 -7.55 6.43
C LEU A 214 3.09 -6.22 5.84
N GLU A 215 2.44 -5.11 6.20
CA GLU A 215 2.88 -3.76 5.84
C GLU A 215 3.10 -2.93 7.11
N LEU A 216 4.35 -2.78 7.51
CA LEU A 216 4.72 -2.10 8.76
C LEU A 216 5.96 -1.21 8.66
N LEU A 217 6.85 -1.44 7.70
CA LEU A 217 8.18 -0.82 7.69
C LEU A 217 8.14 0.72 7.71
N VAL A 218 7.18 1.32 7.01
CA VAL A 218 7.01 2.79 6.99
C VAL A 218 6.54 3.32 8.35
N GLN A 219 5.64 2.60 9.02
CA GLN A 219 5.09 2.98 10.32
C GLN A 219 6.14 2.92 11.43
N PHE A 220 7.11 2.01 11.31
CA PHE A 220 8.24 1.87 12.23
C PHE A 220 9.51 2.60 11.76
N ARG A 221 9.38 3.60 10.88
CA ARG A 221 10.54 4.40 10.42
C ARG A 221 11.29 4.99 11.62
N GLY A 222 12.61 4.80 11.61
CA GLY A 222 13.51 5.29 12.67
C GLY A 222 13.58 4.40 13.91
N ALA A 223 12.79 3.32 13.98
CA ALA A 223 12.87 2.33 15.05
C ALA A 223 14.07 1.38 14.85
N SER A 224 14.39 0.61 15.90
CA SER A 224 15.44 -0.42 15.86
C SER A 224 15.11 -1.53 14.86
N LYS A 225 15.87 -1.61 13.76
CA LYS A 225 15.72 -2.65 12.73
C LYS A 225 15.88 -4.09 13.24
N PRO A 226 16.85 -4.42 14.12
CA PRO A 226 16.93 -5.76 14.71
C PRO A 226 15.69 -6.12 15.55
N THR A 227 15.18 -5.17 16.34
CA THR A 227 13.97 -5.39 17.14
C THR A 227 12.74 -5.55 16.26
N LEU A 228 12.63 -4.78 15.18
CA LEU A 228 11.56 -4.93 14.20
C LEU A 228 11.61 -6.29 13.50
N SER A 229 12.81 -6.76 13.15
CA SER A 229 13.02 -8.07 12.54
C SER A 229 12.63 -9.19 13.51
N HIS A 230 12.96 -9.06 14.79
CA HIS A 230 12.51 -9.99 15.84
C HIS A 230 10.98 -10.06 15.92
N ILE A 231 10.29 -8.91 15.92
CA ILE A 231 8.82 -8.85 15.92
C ILE A 231 8.23 -9.54 14.67
N ILE A 232 8.80 -9.29 13.49
CA ILE A 232 8.36 -9.93 12.25
C ILE A 232 8.55 -11.44 12.32
N ASN A 233 9.68 -11.91 12.87
CA ASN A 233 9.95 -13.33 13.05
C ASN A 233 9.00 -13.98 14.07
N ASP A 234 8.73 -13.34 15.22
CA ASP A 234 7.76 -13.83 16.21
C ASP A 234 6.38 -14.04 15.56
N ILE A 235 5.93 -13.11 14.73
CA ILE A 235 4.67 -13.23 13.97
C ILE A 235 4.75 -14.41 12.99
N ALA A 236 5.84 -14.51 12.23
CA ALA A 236 6.03 -15.56 11.24
C ALA A 236 6.03 -16.95 11.87
N GLU A 237 6.80 -17.16 12.94
CA GLU A 237 6.85 -18.43 13.68
C GLU A 237 5.47 -18.85 14.19
N ARG A 238 4.69 -17.92 14.75
CA ARG A 238 3.33 -18.21 15.24
C ARG A 238 2.36 -18.53 14.11
N VAL A 239 2.48 -17.85 12.97
CA VAL A 239 1.63 -18.11 11.80
C VAL A 239 1.99 -19.42 11.11
N HIS A 240 3.28 -19.74 10.98
CA HIS A 240 3.77 -20.99 10.39
C HIS A 240 3.42 -22.25 11.20
N GLN A 241 3.12 -22.10 12.49
CA GLN A 241 2.57 -23.17 13.34
C GLN A 241 1.12 -23.53 12.98
N ILE A 242 0.46 -22.72 12.15
CA ILE A 242 -0.91 -22.97 11.70
C ILE A 242 -0.85 -23.76 10.40
N GLU A 243 -1.48 -24.93 10.42
CA GLU A 243 -1.64 -25.78 9.26
C GLU A 243 -3.12 -26.06 9.02
N ASN A 244 -3.55 -26.00 7.76
CA ASN A 244 -4.88 -26.43 7.35
C ASN A 244 -4.76 -27.31 6.11
N ASN A 245 -5.30 -28.52 6.15
CA ASN A 245 -5.26 -29.49 5.05
C ASN A 245 -3.85 -29.73 4.47
N GLY A 246 -2.83 -29.89 5.34
CA GLY A 246 -1.45 -30.11 4.90
C GLY A 246 -0.74 -28.88 4.36
N LYS A 247 -1.37 -27.69 4.41
CA LYS A 247 -0.78 -26.42 3.97
C LYS A 247 -0.49 -25.53 5.15
N LYS A 248 0.77 -25.12 5.27
CA LYS A 248 1.19 -24.06 6.19
C LYS A 248 0.66 -22.71 5.73
N LYS A 249 0.35 -21.85 6.70
CA LYS A 249 0.02 -20.45 6.42
C LYS A 249 1.29 -19.67 6.07
N GLN A 250 1.14 -18.60 5.31
CA GLN A 250 2.27 -17.85 4.76
C GLN A 250 2.37 -16.42 5.30
N ILE A 251 3.59 -15.89 5.32
CA ILE A 251 3.86 -14.48 5.60
C ILE A 251 4.70 -13.91 4.46
N ILE A 252 4.16 -12.86 3.84
CA ILE A 252 4.86 -12.05 2.86
C ILE A 252 5.09 -10.67 3.47
N LEU A 253 6.28 -10.10 3.33
CA LEU A 253 6.57 -8.74 3.80
C LEU A 253 6.49 -7.75 2.65
N ALA A 254 5.71 -6.68 2.80
CA ALA A 254 5.70 -5.57 1.87
C ALA A 254 6.92 -4.67 2.12
N VAL A 255 7.77 -4.50 1.10
CA VAL A 255 9.08 -3.85 1.21
C VAL A 255 9.13 -2.58 0.35
N PRO A 256 9.23 -1.38 0.94
CA PRO A 256 9.42 -0.16 0.17
C PRO A 256 10.86 -0.09 -0.38
N PRO A 257 11.10 0.62 -1.50
CA PRO A 257 12.39 0.64 -2.19
C PRO A 257 13.36 1.66 -1.55
N TYR A 258 13.48 1.66 -0.22
CA TYR A 258 14.32 2.59 0.53
C TYR A 258 15.22 1.83 1.52
N ASP A 259 16.54 1.91 1.31
CA ASP A 259 17.55 1.25 2.16
C ASP A 259 17.44 1.64 3.65
N GLU A 260 16.98 2.86 3.92
CA GLU A 260 16.74 3.36 5.28
C GLU A 260 15.68 2.53 6.02
N LEU A 261 14.71 1.95 5.29
CA LEU A 261 13.62 1.14 5.83
C LEU A 261 13.93 -0.36 5.75
N PHE A 262 14.57 -0.80 4.66
CA PHE A 262 14.90 -2.21 4.45
C PHE A 262 16.13 -2.35 3.55
N ASN A 263 17.17 -3.03 4.04
CA ASN A 263 18.42 -3.25 3.30
C ASN A 263 18.84 -4.73 3.34
N THR A 264 20.02 -5.03 2.79
CA THR A 264 20.56 -6.39 2.71
C THR A 264 20.64 -7.10 4.07
N ASN A 265 21.02 -6.39 5.14
CA ASN A 265 21.10 -7.01 6.48
C ASN A 265 19.71 -7.39 6.98
N ASP A 266 18.70 -6.55 6.71
CA ASP A 266 17.30 -6.84 7.08
C ASP A 266 16.78 -8.06 6.30
N PHE A 267 17.13 -8.15 5.02
CA PHE A 267 16.82 -9.32 4.20
C PHE A 267 17.47 -10.59 4.75
N GLU A 268 18.77 -10.55 5.05
CA GLU A 268 19.52 -11.70 5.59
C GLU A 268 18.96 -12.20 6.93
N MET A 269 18.41 -11.30 7.76
CA MET A 269 17.75 -11.67 9.02
C MET A 269 16.37 -12.32 8.83
N LEU A 270 15.71 -12.11 7.68
CA LEU A 270 14.30 -12.46 7.52
C LEU A 270 14.01 -13.48 6.41
N TYR A 271 14.90 -13.66 5.43
CA TYR A 271 14.60 -14.44 4.23
C TYR A 271 14.34 -15.94 4.50
N GLU A 272 14.88 -16.51 5.57
CA GLU A 272 14.61 -17.90 5.97
C GLU A 272 13.31 -18.04 6.79
N HIS A 273 12.78 -16.93 7.29
CA HIS A 273 11.62 -16.89 8.18
C HIS A 273 10.33 -16.49 7.44
N LEU A 274 10.44 -15.96 6.22
CA LEU A 274 9.32 -15.42 5.44
C LEU A 274 9.12 -16.20 4.14
N ASP A 275 7.89 -16.21 3.62
CA ASP A 275 7.54 -16.90 2.38
C ASP A 275 7.72 -16.02 1.13
N GLY A 276 7.90 -14.72 1.31
CA GLY A 276 8.18 -13.81 0.20
C GLY A 276 8.29 -12.34 0.61
N PHE A 277 8.74 -11.54 -0.37
CA PHE A 277 8.85 -10.09 -0.25
C PHE A 277 8.11 -9.43 -1.41
N SER A 278 7.12 -8.59 -1.09
CA SER A 278 6.42 -7.75 -2.06
C SER A 278 7.14 -6.41 -2.17
N VAL A 279 8.15 -6.34 -3.03
CA VAL A 279 8.94 -5.12 -3.24
C VAL A 279 8.13 -4.08 -4.01
N MET A 280 7.97 -2.89 -3.43
CA MET A 280 7.24 -1.77 -4.04
C MET A 280 8.14 -1.03 -5.03
N SER A 281 8.53 -1.68 -6.12
CA SER A 281 9.41 -1.14 -7.15
C SER A 281 8.68 -0.18 -8.11
N TYR A 282 7.96 0.78 -7.55
CA TYR A 282 7.16 1.79 -8.24
C TYR A 282 7.06 3.06 -7.35
N ASP A 283 6.44 4.12 -7.89
CA ASP A 283 6.34 5.43 -7.24
C ASP A 283 7.70 6.01 -6.80
N PHE A 284 8.72 5.81 -7.64
CA PHE A 284 10.03 6.40 -7.37
C PHE A 284 9.94 7.94 -7.37
N PRO A 285 10.56 8.60 -6.37
CA PRO A 285 10.46 10.04 -6.24
C PRO A 285 11.19 10.73 -7.39
N ASN A 286 10.49 11.59 -8.12
CA ASN A 286 11.06 12.39 -9.20
C ASN A 286 10.88 13.89 -8.89
N ARG A 287 11.95 14.69 -9.05
CA ARG A 287 11.90 16.15 -8.91
C ARG A 287 11.22 16.84 -10.10
N GLU A 288 11.29 16.20 -11.26
CA GLU A 288 10.69 16.62 -12.52
C GLU A 288 9.81 15.48 -13.05
N PRO A 289 8.86 15.74 -13.98
CA PRO A 289 8.07 14.67 -14.60
C PRO A 289 8.98 13.57 -15.17
N GLY A 290 8.72 12.32 -14.78
CA GLY A 290 9.59 11.19 -15.10
C GLY A 290 8.88 9.84 -14.97
N PRO A 291 9.58 8.74 -15.26
CA PRO A 291 9.02 7.40 -15.16
C PRO A 291 8.65 7.06 -13.71
N VAL A 292 7.53 6.37 -13.53
CA VAL A 292 7.07 5.92 -12.20
C VAL A 292 7.86 4.73 -11.64
N ALA A 293 8.45 3.90 -12.51
CA ALA A 293 9.17 2.67 -12.17
C ALA A 293 10.32 2.41 -13.17
N PRO A 294 11.44 3.14 -13.09
CA PRO A 294 12.55 2.98 -14.02
C PRO A 294 13.25 1.61 -13.89
N LEU A 295 13.57 0.97 -15.01
CA LEU A 295 14.28 -0.32 -15.05
C LEU A 295 15.81 -0.21 -14.84
N GLY A 296 16.37 0.98 -15.01
CA GLY A 296 17.80 1.26 -14.87
C GLY A 296 18.05 2.57 -14.13
N LYS A 297 19.31 2.88 -13.85
CA LYS A 297 19.68 4.14 -13.20
C LYS A 297 19.30 5.32 -14.11
N TYR A 298 18.53 6.25 -13.55
CA TYR A 298 18.34 7.61 -14.05
C TYR A 298 19.30 8.56 -13.35
#